data_AF-A0A0C9XS15-F1
#
_entry.id   AF-A0A0C9XS15-F1
#
_cell.length_a   1.000
_cell.length_b   1.000
_cell.length_c   1.000
_cell.angle_alpha   90.00
_cell.angle_beta   90.00
_cell.angle_gamma   90.00
#
_symmetry.space_group_name_H-M   'P 1'
#
loop_
_entity.id
_entity.type
_entity.pdbx_description
1 polymer ?
#
loop_
_entity_poly.entity_id
_entity_poly.type
_entity_poly.pdbx_seq_one_letter_code
_entity_poly.pdbx_strand_id
1 'polypeptide(L)'
;TFRDTVLIVAFCQRLCLDVFGMLDYLQTVLPPADGTFINGFDRWIGAFTTDPEECQCLFESRIPVWLIWKPDRVPADMKVIKEVEV
;
A
#
# COMPACT_ATOMS: atom_id res chain seq x y z
N THR A 1 12.72 4.07 30.58
CA THR A 1 12.84 5.55 30.54
C THR A 1 11.67 6.15 29.77
N PHE A 2 11.48 7.48 29.79
CA PHE A 2 10.41 8.20 29.06
C PHE A 2 10.19 7.70 27.62
N ARG A 3 11.28 7.41 26.89
CA ARG A 3 11.26 6.82 25.54
C ARG A 3 10.46 5.51 25.46
N ASP A 4 10.65 4.60 26.41
CA ASP A 4 9.99 3.29 26.37
C ASP A 4 8.49 3.43 26.64
N THR A 5 8.10 4.39 27.48
CA THR A 5 6.70 4.77 27.69
C THR A 5 6.08 5.34 26.41
N VAL A 6 6.79 6.23 25.70
CA VAL A 6 6.32 6.77 24.41
C VAL A 6 6.13 5.65 23.38
N LEU A 7 7.07 4.70 23.30
CA LEU A 7 6.95 3.55 22.38
C LEU A 7 5.74 2.70 22.71
N ILE A 8 5.54 2.33 23.97
CA ILE A 8 4.38 1.53 24.40
C ILE A 8 3.07 2.26 24.09
N VAL A 9 2.98 3.55 24.38
CA VAL A 9 1.79 4.36 24.07
C VAL A 9 1.53 4.39 22.56
N ALA A 10 2.55 4.61 21.74
CA ALA A 10 2.41 4.61 20.28
C ALA A 10 1.95 3.25 19.73
N PHE A 11 2.49 2.14 20.26
CA PHE A 11 2.04 0.79 19.92
C PHE A 11 0.58 0.56 20.30
N CYS A 12 0.18 0.93 21.52
CA CYS A 12 -1.20 0.80 21.96
C CYS A 12 -2.14 1.66 21.11
N GLN A 13 -1.78 2.91 20.82
CA GLN A 13 -2.56 3.79 19.97
C GLN A 13 -2.77 3.21 18.58
N ARG A 14 -1.71 2.67 17.96
CA ARG A 14 -1.79 2.00 16.67
C ARG A 14 -2.70 0.78 16.70
N LEU A 15 -2.54 -0.10 17.69
CA LEU A 15 -3.39 -1.29 17.84
C LEU A 15 -4.87 -0.90 18.01
N CYS A 16 -5.16 0.13 18.81
CA CYS A 16 -6.51 0.63 18.95
C CYS A 16 -7.06 1.13 17.60
N LEU A 17 -6.29 1.92 16.85
CA LEU A 17 -6.71 2.42 15.53
C LEU A 17 -6.95 1.29 14.53
N ASP A 18 -6.11 0.26 14.51
CA ASP A 18 -6.27 -0.90 13.62
C ASP A 18 -7.57 -1.66 13.96
N VAL A 19 -7.85 -1.88 15.25
CA VAL A 19 -9.09 -2.52 15.71
C VAL A 19 -10.30 -1.66 15.38
N PHE A 20 -10.24 -0.36 15.63
CA PHE A 20 -11.33 0.56 15.29
C PHE A 20 -11.60 0.59 13.79
N GLY A 21 -10.56 0.65 12.96
CA GLY A 21 -10.69 0.62 11.50
C GLY A 21 -11.31 -0.69 11.00
N MET A 22 -10.96 -1.82 11.61
CA MET A 22 -11.57 -3.11 11.28
C MET A 22 -13.05 -3.17 11.67
N LEU A 23 -13.38 -2.71 12.88
CA LEU A 23 -14.77 -2.67 13.35
C LEU A 23 -15.60 -1.71 12.50
N ASP A 24 -15.06 -0.55 12.16
CA ASP A 24 -15.69 0.43 11.28
C ASP A 24 -15.92 -0.16 9.89
N TYR A 25 -14.94 -0.85 9.30
CA TYR A 25 -15.10 -1.55 8.03
C TYR A 25 -16.23 -2.61 8.08
N LEU A 26 -16.29 -3.41 9.15
CA LEU A 26 -17.31 -4.45 9.31
C LEU A 26 -18.71 -3.88 9.57
N GLN A 27 -18.79 -2.72 10.24
CA GLN A 27 -20.04 -2.05 10.56
C GLN A 27 -20.50 -1.11 9.45
N THR A 28 -19.58 -0.65 8.60
CA THR A 28 -19.89 0.18 7.45
C THR A 28 -20.64 -0.68 6.45
N VAL A 29 -21.95 -0.47 6.39
CA VAL A 29 -22.78 -0.94 5.29
C VAL A 29 -22.37 -0.12 4.08
N LEU A 30 -21.41 -0.64 3.33
CA LEU A 30 -21.09 -0.10 2.02
C LEU A 30 -22.35 -0.18 1.17
N PRO A 31 -22.74 0.90 0.47
CA PRO A 31 -23.82 0.80 -0.49
C PRO A 31 -23.49 -0.35 -1.45
N PRO A 32 -24.49 -1.12 -1.90
CA PRO A 32 -24.26 -2.06 -2.97
C PRO A 32 -23.54 -1.30 -4.09
N ALA A 33 -22.44 -1.87 -4.61
CA ALA A 33 -21.74 -1.23 -5.70
C ALA A 33 -22.75 -1.08 -6.84
N ASP A 34 -23.15 0.15 -7.14
CA ASP A 34 -24.07 0.47 -8.22
C ASP A 34 -23.30 0.40 -9.56
N GLY A 35 -22.80 -0.79 -9.84
CA GLY A 35 -21.90 -1.08 -10.94
C GLY A 35 -21.67 -2.58 -11.04
N THR A 36 -21.40 -3.05 -12.26
CA THR A 36 -20.98 -4.43 -12.47
C THR A 36 -19.70 -4.66 -11.65
N PHE A 37 -19.72 -5.59 -10.70
CA PHE A 37 -18.50 -6.10 -10.11
C PHE A 37 -17.71 -6.78 -11.23
N ILE A 38 -16.78 -6.05 -11.84
CA ILE A 38 -15.90 -6.62 -12.85
C ILE A 38 -14.84 -7.38 -12.09
N ASN A 39 -14.84 -8.70 -12.26
CA ASN A 39 -13.78 -9.54 -11.75
C ASN A 39 -12.46 -9.01 -12.34
N GLY A 40 -11.56 -8.51 -11.48
CA GLY A 40 -10.30 -7.86 -11.90
C GLY A 40 -9.32 -8.79 -12.63
N PHE A 41 -9.68 -10.06 -12.83
CA PHE A 41 -8.94 -11.00 -13.66
C PHE A 41 -8.89 -10.58 -15.13
N ASP A 42 -9.95 -9.95 -15.66
CA ASP A 42 -10.00 -9.55 -17.08
C ASP A 42 -9.70 -8.05 -17.31
N ARG A 43 -9.61 -7.24 -16.24
CA ARG A 43 -9.23 -5.82 -16.30
C ARG A 43 -8.09 -5.59 -15.32
N TRP A 44 -6.88 -5.47 -15.85
CA TRP A 44 -5.67 -5.17 -15.09
C TRP A 44 -5.91 -3.92 -14.22
N ILE A 45 -5.93 -4.09 -12.89
CA ILE A 45 -6.10 -2.98 -11.94
C ILE A 45 -4.83 -2.11 -11.87
N GLY A 46 -3.72 -2.65 -12.38
CA GLY A 46 -2.45 -1.99 -12.57
C GLY A 46 -1.38 -3.02 -12.90
N ALA A 47 -0.14 -2.58 -12.97
CA ALA A 47 1.01 -3.44 -13.24
C ALA A 47 2.06 -3.32 -12.13
N PHE A 48 2.79 -4.41 -11.88
CA PHE A 48 4.03 -4.38 -11.14
C PHE A 48 5.17 -4.54 -12.15
N THR A 49 6.18 -3.67 -12.09
CA THR A 49 7.39 -3.82 -12.92
C THR A 49 8.62 -3.57 -12.07
N THR A 50 9.74 -4.17 -12.46
CA THR A 50 11.06 -3.86 -11.90
C THR A 50 11.86 -2.90 -12.80
N ASP A 51 11.29 -2.53 -13.95
CA ASP A 51 11.91 -1.63 -14.93
C ASP A 51 11.37 -0.20 -14.75
N PRO A 52 12.23 0.78 -14.40
CA PRO A 52 11.84 2.18 -14.29
C PRO A 52 11.32 2.78 -15.59
N GLU A 53 11.84 2.37 -16.76
CA GLU A 53 11.40 2.91 -18.05
C GLU A 53 9.98 2.45 -18.39
N GLU A 54 9.68 1.16 -18.18
CA GLU A 54 8.32 0.64 -18.31
C GLU A 54 7.37 1.31 -17.30
N CYS A 55 7.81 1.49 -16.05
CA CYS A 55 7.02 2.17 -15.03
C CYS A 55 6.67 3.60 -15.46
N GLN A 56 7.63 4.33 -16.01
CA GLN A 56 7.41 5.69 -16.51
C GLN A 56 6.40 5.70 -17.67
N CYS A 57 6.58 4.81 -18.66
CA CYS A 57 5.66 4.69 -19.80
C CYS A 57 4.22 4.38 -19.37
N LEU A 58 4.05 3.46 -18.41
CA LEU A 58 2.75 3.08 -17.88
C LEU A 58 2.11 4.22 -17.09
N PHE A 59 2.90 4.91 -16.27
CA PHE A 59 2.45 6.09 -15.51
C PHE A 59 1.98 7.21 -16.44
N GLU A 60 2.75 7.54 -17.48
CA GLU A 60 2.39 8.53 -18.50
C GLU A 60 1.11 8.15 -19.24
N SER A 61 0.90 6.85 -19.46
CA SER A 61 -0.30 6.28 -20.06
C SER A 61 -1.50 6.21 -19.11
N ARG A 62 -1.41 6.78 -17.90
CA ARG A 62 -2.45 6.78 -16.85
C ARG A 62 -2.80 5.39 -16.33
N ILE A 63 -1.92 4.41 -16.50
CA ILE A 63 -2.09 3.05 -15.97
C ILE A 63 -1.50 3.02 -14.55
N PRO A 64 -2.26 2.55 -13.53
CA PRO A 64 -1.69 2.35 -12.21
C PRO A 64 -0.52 1.38 -12.27
N VAL A 65 0.64 1.77 -11.75
CA VAL A 65 1.85 0.96 -11.79
C VAL A 65 2.64 1.11 -10.51
N TRP A 66 3.23 0.01 -10.05
CA TRP A 66 4.11 -0.04 -8.88
C TRP A 66 5.50 -0.54 -9.31
N LEU A 67 6.50 0.32 -9.14
CA LEU A 67 7.90 -0.05 -9.35
C LEU A 67 8.42 -0.83 -8.14
N ILE A 68 8.82 -2.07 -8.38
CA ILE A 68 9.43 -2.94 -7.38
C ILE A 68 10.94 -2.86 -7.55
N TRP A 69 11.61 -2.25 -6.56
CA TRP A 69 13.07 -2.27 -6.51
C TRP A 69 13.57 -3.53 -5.82
N LYS A 70 14.55 -4.18 -6.45
CA LYS A 70 15.37 -5.15 -5.74
C LYS A 70 16.35 -4.40 -4.81
N PRO A 71 16.68 -4.94 -3.63
CA PRO A 71 17.55 -4.23 -2.67
C PRO A 71 18.89 -3.77 -3.27
N ASP A 72 19.47 -4.54 -4.19
CA ASP A 72 20.73 -4.25 -4.87
C ASP A 72 20.63 -3.16 -5.95
N ARG A 73 19.41 -2.75 -6.32
CA ARG A 73 19.14 -1.80 -7.41
C ARG A 73 18.52 -0.48 -6.95
N VAL A 74 18.22 -0.33 -5.67
CA VAL A 74 17.68 0.93 -5.12
C VAL A 74 18.72 2.05 -5.30
N PRO A 75 18.37 3.20 -5.91
CA PRO A 75 19.25 4.34 -6.00
C PRO A 75 19.71 4.82 -4.62
N ALA A 76 20.99 5.16 -4.47
CA ALA A 76 21.58 5.52 -3.17
C ALA A 76 20.96 6.79 -2.55
N ASP A 77 20.35 7.64 -3.37
CA ASP A 77 19.66 8.87 -2.99
C ASP A 77 18.16 8.67 -2.70
N MET A 78 17.62 7.48 -2.96
CA MET A 78 16.22 7.18 -2.73
C MET A 78 15.93 6.99 -1.24
N LYS A 79 14.97 7.75 -0.70
CA LYS A 79 14.55 7.63 0.71
C LYS A 79 13.64 6.41 0.89
N VAL A 80 14.21 5.31 1.38
CA VAL A 80 13.46 4.11 1.76
C VAL A 80 12.81 4.29 3.13
N ILE A 81 11.48 4.16 3.19
CA ILE A 81 10.72 4.29 4.44
C ILE A 81 10.62 2.94 5.18
N LYS A 82 10.46 1.85 4.41
CA LYS A 82 10.29 0.50 4.94
C LYS A 82 10.66 -0.52 3.88
N GLU A 83 11.44 -1.52 4.26
CA GLU A 83 11.68 -2.72 3.46
C GLU A 83 10.60 -3.76 3.77
N VAL A 84 10.17 -4.49 2.75
CA VAL A 84 9.18 -5.56 2.88
C VAL A 84 9.82 -6.84 2.37
N GLU A 85 9.99 -7.81 3.25
CA GLU A 85 10.37 -9.17 2.87
C GLU A 85 9.19 -9.86 2.20
N VAL A 86 9.46 -10.59 1.13
CA VAL A 86 8.47 -11.39 0.37
C VAL A 86 8.52 -12.83 0.85
#